data_AF-A0A3P9C8K5-F1
#
_entry.id   AF-A0A3P9C8K5-F1
#
_cell.length_a   1.000
_cell.length_b   1.000
_cell.length_c   1.000
_cell.angle_alpha   90.00
_cell.angle_beta   90.00
_cell.angle_gamma   90.00
#
_symmetry.space_group_name_H-M   'P 1'
#
loop_
_entity.id
_entity.type
_entity.pdbx_description
1 polymer ?
#
loop_
_entity_poly.entity_id
_entity_poly.type
_entity_poly.pdbx_seq_one_letter_code
_entity_poly.pdbx_strand_id
1 'polypeptide(L)'
;MNSKAGGLETKRVLRTCFTPDECFNGSLNLGFSQAVINTMCCTSDLCNSQDVPDWSISSPNGKKCFQCDEKDCTKTLTCNGNEDYCISAAVKAGVTTTKVKGCASKTICSHSATEQLSAVIGGEISCCQGDLCNRASSTTAHLLLFVAPLISLVFFS
;
A
#
# COMPACT_ATOMS: atom_id res chain seq x y z
N MET A 1 9.57 13.22 4.87
CA MET A 1 8.94 12.45 3.78
C MET A 1 9.74 12.66 2.51
N ASN A 2 10.24 11.57 1.93
CA ASN A 2 10.91 11.57 0.65
C ASN A 2 9.97 10.91 -0.36
N SER A 3 9.87 11.44 -1.57
CA SER A 3 8.97 10.93 -2.59
C SER A 3 9.60 11.00 -3.96
N LYS A 4 9.35 9.98 -4.76
CA LYS A 4 9.79 9.87 -6.15
C LYS A 4 8.59 9.67 -7.04
N ALA A 5 8.47 10.45 -8.11
CA ALA A 5 7.43 10.28 -9.12
C ALA A 5 7.98 10.74 -10.47
N GLY A 6 7.82 9.92 -11.52
CA GLY A 6 8.28 10.27 -12.87
C GLY A 6 9.77 10.65 -12.97
N GLY A 7 10.63 10.06 -12.13
CA GLY A 7 12.06 10.36 -12.07
C GLY A 7 12.44 11.60 -11.23
N LEU A 8 11.47 12.42 -10.82
CA LEU A 8 11.70 13.54 -9.91
C LEU A 8 11.69 13.06 -8.46
N GLU A 9 12.72 13.44 -7.71
CA GLU A 9 12.81 13.20 -6.26
C GLU A 9 12.49 14.50 -5.51
N THR A 10 11.66 14.39 -4.48
CA THR A 10 11.25 15.51 -3.61
C THR A 10 11.44 15.12 -2.16
N LYS A 11 12.09 15.98 -1.39
CA LYS A 11 12.26 15.84 0.05
C LYS A 11 11.43 16.92 0.76
N ARG A 12 10.60 16.51 1.71
CA ARG A 12 9.87 17.40 2.61
C ARG A 12 10.21 17.07 4.06
N VAL A 13 10.64 18.08 4.81
CA VAL A 13 10.88 18.00 6.25
C VAL A 13 9.84 18.87 6.95
N LEU A 14 9.14 18.29 7.92
CA LEU A 14 8.16 18.97 8.75
C LEU A 14 8.51 18.73 10.21
N ARG A 15 8.47 19.79 11.01
CA ARG A 15 8.63 19.74 12.46
C ARG A 15 7.32 20.21 13.08
N THR A 16 6.65 19.32 13.80
CA THR A 16 5.36 19.60 14.43
C THR A 16 5.16 18.65 15.61
N CYS A 17 4.14 18.93 16.41
CA CYS A 17 3.63 18.01 17.41
C CYS A 17 2.67 17.01 16.75
N PHE A 18 2.68 15.77 17.25
CA PHE A 18 1.79 14.69 16.83
C PHE A 18 1.46 13.80 18.03
N THR A 19 0.43 12.97 17.88
CA THR A 19 0.14 11.91 18.85
C THR A 19 1.17 10.77 18.72
N PRO A 20 1.38 9.95 19.77
CA PRO A 20 2.31 8.83 19.71
C PRO A 20 2.04 7.84 18.57
N ASP A 21 0.76 7.65 18.20
CA ASP A 21 0.35 6.72 17.13
C ASP A 21 0.75 7.21 15.73
N GLU A 22 0.98 8.51 15.57
CA GLU A 22 1.47 9.14 14.33
C GLU A 22 3.01 9.15 14.27
N CYS A 23 3.69 8.69 15.32
CA CYS A 23 5.13 8.51 15.33
C CYS A 23 5.53 7.19 14.69
N PHE A 24 5.58 7.17 13.36
CA PHE A 24 5.91 5.94 12.64
C PHE A 24 6.81 6.16 11.43
N ASN A 25 7.44 5.06 11.02
CA ASN A 25 8.13 4.96 9.75
C ASN A 25 7.31 4.08 8.80
N GLY A 26 7.26 4.45 7.53
CA GLY A 26 6.49 3.73 6.53
C GLY A 26 7.02 3.94 5.12
N SER A 27 6.87 2.91 4.29
CA SER A 27 7.18 2.95 2.86
C SER A 27 5.96 2.53 2.04
N LEU A 28 5.77 3.18 0.90
CA LEU A 28 4.74 2.90 -0.10
C LEU A 28 5.36 3.02 -1.49
N ASN A 29 5.15 2.01 -2.34
CA ASN A 29 5.66 1.99 -3.70
C ASN A 29 4.57 1.50 -4.66
N LEU A 30 4.10 2.39 -5.52
CA LEU A 30 3.07 2.14 -6.53
C LEU A 30 3.67 1.92 -7.94
N GLY A 31 5.00 1.83 -8.04
CA GLY A 31 5.73 1.69 -9.31
C GLY A 31 5.97 3.01 -10.03
N PHE A 32 4.90 3.78 -10.30
CA PHE A 32 5.02 5.12 -10.90
C PHE A 32 5.34 6.21 -9.85
N SER A 33 5.05 5.92 -8.58
CA SER A 33 5.39 6.78 -7.44
C SER A 33 5.80 5.94 -6.24
N GLN A 34 6.81 6.41 -5.52
CA GLN A 34 7.27 5.84 -4.25
C GLN A 34 7.36 6.94 -3.20
N ALA A 35 6.95 6.65 -1.98
CA ALA A 35 7.01 7.57 -0.86
C ALA A 35 7.50 6.86 0.40
N VAL A 36 8.40 7.52 1.11
CA VAL A 36 8.88 7.07 2.42
C VAL A 36 8.72 8.15 3.46
N ILE A 37 8.18 7.73 4.58
CA ILE A 37 7.96 8.54 5.78
C ILE A 37 8.96 8.02 6.81
N ASN A 38 9.88 8.89 7.19
CA ASN A 38 10.74 8.71 8.35
C ASN A 38 10.42 9.81 9.34
N THR A 39 10.24 9.41 10.59
CA THR A 39 9.84 10.28 11.68
C THR A 39 10.79 10.06 12.86
N MET A 40 11.22 11.15 13.49
CA MET A 40 11.86 11.13 14.79
C MET A 40 10.95 11.85 15.77
N CYS A 41 10.65 11.21 16.90
CA CYS A 41 9.73 11.74 17.89
C CYS A 41 10.37 11.73 19.27
N CYS A 42 9.87 12.63 20.09
CA CYS A 42 10.40 12.92 21.40
C CYS A 42 9.32 13.64 22.21
N THR A 43 9.47 13.65 23.53
CA THR A 43 8.39 14.05 24.45
C THR A 43 8.66 15.35 25.22
N SER A 44 9.88 15.90 25.13
CA SER A 44 10.23 17.16 25.78
C SER A 44 10.04 18.35 24.84
N ASP A 45 9.93 19.56 25.41
CA ASP A 45 9.77 20.77 24.60
C ASP A 45 10.94 20.98 23.63
N LEU A 46 10.62 21.38 22.40
CA LEU A 46 11.58 21.70 21.33
C LEU A 46 12.61 20.60 21.01
N CYS A 47 12.28 19.34 21.32
CA CYS A 47 13.17 18.20 21.15
C CYS A 47 13.40 17.80 19.68
N ASN A 48 12.52 18.23 18.77
CA ASN A 48 12.53 17.92 17.34
C ASN A 48 13.44 18.89 16.53
N SER A 49 14.57 19.29 17.11
CA SER A 49 15.50 20.26 16.52
C SER A 49 16.45 19.67 15.46
N GLN A 50 16.63 18.35 15.49
CA GLN A 50 17.43 17.61 14.52
C GLN A 50 16.61 17.22 13.29
N ASP A 51 17.26 17.25 12.12
CA ASP A 51 16.66 16.71 10.91
C ASP A 51 16.69 15.19 10.95
N VAL A 52 15.61 14.59 10.44
CA VAL A 52 15.56 13.15 10.19
C VAL A 52 16.64 12.75 9.18
N PRO A 53 17.31 11.59 9.36
CA PRO A 53 18.30 11.09 8.42
C PRO A 53 17.75 11.08 6.99
N ASP A 54 18.61 11.43 6.03
CA ASP A 54 18.19 11.37 4.64
C ASP A 54 17.90 9.93 4.25
N TRP A 55 16.85 9.75 3.45
CA TRP A 55 16.43 8.44 3.03
C TRP A 55 16.90 8.14 1.62
N SER A 56 17.34 6.91 1.41
CA SER A 56 17.59 6.32 0.10
C SER A 56 16.69 5.11 -0.11
N ILE A 57 16.27 4.90 -1.37
CA ILE A 57 15.54 3.69 -1.77
C ILE A 57 16.36 2.48 -1.36
N SER A 58 15.83 1.73 -0.39
CA SER A 58 16.46 0.50 0.07
C SER A 58 16.49 -0.51 -1.06
N SER A 59 17.48 -1.39 -1.05
CA SER A 59 17.59 -2.44 -2.06
C SER A 59 16.33 -3.31 -2.14
N PRO A 60 16.05 -3.93 -3.30
CA PRO A 60 14.96 -4.88 -3.44
C PRO A 60 14.98 -5.95 -2.35
N ASN A 61 13.83 -6.25 -1.77
CA ASN A 61 13.70 -7.25 -0.69
C ASN A 61 13.30 -8.65 -1.19
N GLY A 62 13.14 -8.81 -2.52
CA GLY A 62 12.76 -10.07 -3.16
C GLY A 62 11.25 -10.34 -3.22
N LYS A 63 10.42 -9.56 -2.52
CA LYS A 63 8.96 -9.65 -2.61
C LYS A 63 8.41 -9.00 -3.86
N LYS A 64 7.25 -9.47 -4.30
CA LYS A 64 6.59 -9.00 -5.51
C LYS A 64 5.11 -8.73 -5.27
N CYS A 65 4.61 -7.63 -5.83
CA CYS A 65 3.20 -7.27 -5.81
C CYS A 65 2.73 -6.87 -7.21
N PHE A 66 1.42 -6.90 -7.46
CA PHE A 66 0.89 -6.25 -8.65
C PHE A 66 0.95 -4.73 -8.51
N GLN A 67 1.15 -4.03 -9.62
CA GLN A 67 0.99 -2.57 -9.77
C GLN A 67 -0.01 -2.27 -10.88
N CYS A 68 -0.51 -1.03 -10.90
CA CYS A 68 -1.29 -0.53 -12.02
C CYS A 68 -0.46 0.43 -12.86
N ASP A 69 -0.46 0.22 -14.17
CA ASP A 69 -0.01 1.17 -15.17
C ASP A 69 -1.24 1.62 -15.96
N GLU A 70 -1.68 2.85 -15.71
CA GLU A 70 -2.98 3.37 -16.12
C GLU A 70 -4.15 2.46 -15.73
N LYS A 71 -4.67 1.67 -16.68
CA LYS A 71 -5.79 0.72 -16.49
C LYS A 71 -5.31 -0.72 -16.35
N ASP A 72 -4.08 -1.03 -16.71
CA ASP A 72 -3.52 -2.37 -16.62
C ASP A 72 -2.93 -2.62 -15.23
N CYS A 73 -3.62 -3.43 -14.44
CA CYS A 73 -3.21 -3.80 -13.08
C CYS A 73 -2.61 -5.21 -12.98
N THR A 74 -2.00 -5.70 -14.07
CA THR A 74 -1.38 -7.03 -14.15
C THR A 74 0.15 -7.00 -14.09
N LYS A 75 0.77 -5.82 -14.23
CA LYS A 75 2.22 -5.66 -14.12
C LYS A 75 2.70 -5.99 -12.71
N THR A 76 3.88 -6.56 -12.61
CA THR A 76 4.52 -6.89 -11.34
C THR A 76 5.53 -5.82 -10.94
N LEU A 77 5.56 -5.50 -9.66
CA LEU A 77 6.50 -4.61 -9.00
C LEU A 77 7.35 -5.40 -8.02
N THR A 78 8.67 -5.20 -8.07
CA THR A 78 9.58 -5.71 -7.04
C THR A 78 9.61 -4.72 -5.87
N CYS A 79 9.38 -5.21 -4.67
CA CYS A 79 9.30 -4.41 -3.46
C CYS A 79 10.70 -4.11 -2.88
N ASN A 80 10.81 -3.02 -2.12
CA ASN A 80 12.07 -2.51 -1.59
C ASN A 80 12.07 -2.49 -0.06
N GLY A 81 13.22 -2.75 0.57
CA GLY A 81 13.41 -2.60 2.01
C GLY A 81 12.34 -3.32 2.84
N ASN A 82 11.57 -2.56 3.63
CA ASN A 82 10.53 -3.07 4.53
C ASN A 82 9.12 -3.13 3.90
N GLU A 83 9.00 -3.01 2.57
CA GLU A 83 7.75 -3.14 1.84
C GLU A 83 7.34 -4.62 1.74
N ASP A 84 6.92 -5.22 2.86
CA ASP A 84 6.64 -6.65 2.99
C ASP A 84 5.17 -7.04 2.69
N TYR A 85 4.32 -6.06 2.37
CA TYR A 85 2.90 -6.23 2.09
C TYR A 85 2.57 -5.73 0.68
N CYS A 86 1.53 -6.31 0.07
CA CYS A 86 0.92 -5.74 -1.11
C CYS A 86 -0.29 -4.90 -0.72
N ILE A 87 -0.43 -3.75 -1.39
CA ILE A 87 -1.55 -2.82 -1.21
C ILE A 87 -2.38 -2.74 -2.50
N SER A 88 -3.68 -2.56 -2.35
CA SER A 88 -4.60 -2.08 -3.39
C SER A 88 -5.46 -0.96 -2.82
N ALA A 89 -5.71 0.07 -3.62
CA ALA A 89 -6.62 1.14 -3.25
C ALA A 89 -7.45 1.63 -4.44
N ALA A 90 -8.63 2.17 -4.15
CA ALA A 90 -9.44 2.91 -5.11
C ALA A 90 -9.40 4.41 -4.74
N VAL A 91 -8.75 5.22 -5.56
CA VAL A 91 -8.61 6.66 -5.32
C VAL A 91 -9.69 7.40 -6.09
N LYS A 92 -10.50 8.22 -5.40
CA LYS A 92 -11.52 9.05 -6.04
C LYS A 92 -10.95 10.44 -6.32
N ALA A 93 -10.97 10.85 -7.58
CA ALA A 93 -10.63 12.20 -8.02
C ALA A 93 -11.82 12.79 -8.79
N GLY A 94 -12.67 13.55 -8.09
CA GLY A 94 -13.94 14.01 -8.64
C GLY A 94 -14.88 12.84 -8.93
N VAL A 95 -15.34 12.72 -10.17
CA VAL A 95 -16.25 11.65 -10.62
C VAL A 95 -15.49 10.36 -11.00
N THR A 96 -14.17 10.44 -11.16
CA THR A 96 -13.35 9.31 -11.61
C THR A 96 -12.79 8.55 -10.43
N THR A 97 -12.88 7.21 -10.49
CA THR A 97 -12.22 6.32 -9.54
C THR A 97 -11.10 5.57 -10.25
N THR A 98 -9.86 5.72 -9.76
CA THR A 98 -8.67 5.06 -10.30
C THR A 98 -8.20 4.00 -9.32
N LYS A 99 -7.93 2.79 -9.82
CA LYS A 99 -7.33 1.73 -9.02
C LYS A 99 -5.82 1.87 -9.01
N VAL A 100 -5.23 1.75 -7.84
CA VAL A 100 -3.78 1.70 -7.66
C VAL A 100 -3.41 0.45 -6.88
N LYS A 101 -2.20 -0.05 -7.16
CA LYS A 101 -1.64 -1.22 -6.49
C LYS A 101 -0.14 -1.05 -6.33
N GLY A 102 0.43 -1.76 -5.36
CA GLY A 102 1.87 -1.76 -5.20
C GLY A 102 2.33 -2.50 -3.94
N CYS A 103 3.50 -2.12 -3.46
CA CYS A 103 4.10 -2.62 -2.24
C CYS A 103 3.95 -1.58 -1.10
N ALA A 104 3.81 -2.05 0.13
CA ALA A 104 3.69 -1.21 1.31
C ALA A 104 4.36 -1.87 2.50
N SER A 105 4.85 -1.04 3.42
CA SER A 105 5.32 -1.49 4.72
C SER A 105 4.15 -1.92 5.63
N LYS A 106 4.45 -2.77 6.63
CA LYS A 106 3.47 -3.21 7.64
C LYS A 106 2.72 -2.05 8.28
N THR A 107 3.41 -0.95 8.59
CA THR A 107 2.83 0.23 9.23
C THR A 107 1.77 0.90 8.37
N ILE A 108 2.04 1.07 7.07
CA ILE A 108 1.07 1.63 6.11
C ILE A 108 -0.15 0.71 5.98
N CYS A 109 0.06 -0.59 6.09
CA CYS A 109 -0.99 -1.61 6.07
C CYS A 109 -1.63 -1.89 7.45
N SER A 110 -1.33 -1.09 8.47
CA SER A 110 -2.00 -1.21 9.77
C SER A 110 -3.41 -0.62 9.69
N HIS A 111 -4.35 -1.17 10.45
CA HIS A 111 -5.77 -0.81 10.38
C HIS A 111 -6.00 0.70 10.54
N SER A 112 -5.39 1.32 11.57
CA SER A 112 -5.52 2.75 11.83
C SER A 112 -4.97 3.62 10.70
N ALA A 113 -3.81 3.27 10.13
CA ALA A 113 -3.24 3.99 8.99
C ALA A 113 -4.11 3.86 7.74
N THR A 114 -4.65 2.65 7.48
CA THR A 114 -5.53 2.43 6.33
C THR A 114 -6.85 3.19 6.46
N GLU A 115 -7.45 3.28 7.65
CA GLU A 115 -8.68 4.06 7.87
C GLU A 115 -8.47 5.56 7.64
N GLN A 116 -7.38 6.11 8.20
CA GLN A 116 -7.03 7.52 8.00
C GLN A 116 -6.78 7.82 6.52
N LEU A 117 -6.02 6.96 5.84
CA LEU A 117 -5.73 7.16 4.43
C LEU A 117 -6.99 7.00 3.57
N SER A 118 -7.85 6.04 3.88
CA SER A 118 -9.16 5.84 3.23
C SER A 118 -10.04 7.09 3.34
N ALA A 119 -10.09 7.73 4.51
CA ALA A 119 -10.83 8.97 4.73
C ALA A 119 -10.30 10.10 3.84
N VAL A 120 -8.97 10.21 3.67
CA VAL A 120 -8.33 11.23 2.84
C VAL A 120 -8.56 10.99 1.34
N ILE A 121 -8.44 9.75 0.87
CA ILE A 121 -8.56 9.42 -0.56
C ILE A 121 -10.02 9.15 -1.01
N GLY A 122 -10.96 9.10 -0.07
CA GLY A 122 -12.37 8.86 -0.33
C GLY A 122 -12.69 7.44 -0.83
N GLY A 123 -11.84 6.46 -0.54
CA GLY A 123 -11.98 5.11 -1.08
C GLY A 123 -11.32 4.02 -0.23
N GLU A 124 -11.57 2.78 -0.63
CA GLU A 124 -11.17 1.59 0.14
C GLU A 124 -9.70 1.24 -0.11
N ILE A 125 -9.04 0.83 0.97
CA ILE A 125 -7.68 0.33 0.98
C ILE A 125 -7.71 -1.10 1.51
N SER A 126 -6.99 -1.98 0.82
CA SER A 126 -6.80 -3.36 1.25
C SER A 126 -5.32 -3.71 1.20
N CYS A 127 -4.85 -4.42 2.22
CA CYS A 127 -3.52 -4.99 2.25
C CYS A 127 -3.56 -6.50 2.43
N CYS A 128 -2.53 -7.17 1.91
CA CYS A 128 -2.32 -8.59 2.10
C CYS A 128 -0.82 -8.90 2.17
N GLN A 129 -0.46 -10.02 2.79
CA GLN A 129 0.92 -10.49 2.89
C GLN A 129 1.10 -11.72 1.99
N GLY A 130 2.21 -11.76 1.27
CA GLY A 130 2.53 -12.82 0.30
C GLY A 130 2.69 -12.28 -1.11
N ASP A 131 3.46 -12.99 -1.93
CA ASP A 131 3.78 -12.52 -3.28
C ASP A 131 2.53 -12.49 -4.16
N LEU A 132 2.33 -11.37 -4.85
CA LEU A 132 1.25 -11.15 -5.81
C LEU A 132 -0.16 -11.34 -5.23
N CYS A 133 -0.31 -11.24 -3.91
CA CYS A 133 -1.58 -11.50 -3.22
C CYS A 133 -2.65 -10.46 -3.57
N ASN A 134 -2.25 -9.25 -4.00
CA ASN A 134 -3.14 -8.17 -4.41
C ASN A 134 -3.70 -8.35 -5.84
N ARG A 135 -3.94 -9.61 -6.25
CA ARG A 135 -4.60 -9.93 -7.52
C ARG A 135 -6.06 -9.48 -7.47
N ALA A 136 -6.65 -9.20 -8.64
CA ALA A 136 -8.10 -9.05 -8.70
C ALA A 136 -8.76 -10.37 -8.27
N SER A 137 -9.70 -10.32 -7.32
CA SER A 137 -10.49 -11.49 -6.95
C SER A 137 -11.40 -11.85 -8.14
N SER A 138 -11.15 -13.00 -8.76
CA SER A 138 -11.98 -13.53 -9.84
C SER A 138 -13.17 -14.23 -9.20
N THR A 139 -14.31 -13.55 -9.10
CA THR A 139 -15.56 -14.09 -8.53
C THR A 139 -16.07 -15.35 -9.25
N THR A 140 -15.53 -15.69 -10.41
CA THR A 140 -15.88 -16.86 -11.21
C THR A 140 -15.30 -18.19 -10.74
N ALA A 141 -14.18 -18.22 -9.99
CA ALA A 141 -13.54 -19.49 -9.63
C ALA A 141 -14.23 -20.22 -8.47
N HIS A 142 -14.79 -19.48 -7.50
CA HIS A 142 -15.51 -20.09 -6.38
C HIS A 142 -16.85 -20.69 -6.81
N LEU A 143 -17.57 -20.06 -7.75
CA LEU A 143 -18.86 -20.56 -8.25
C LEU A 143 -18.73 -21.92 -8.95
N LEU A 144 -17.65 -22.17 -9.70
CA LEU A 144 -17.46 -23.44 -10.41
C LEU A 144 -17.21 -24.63 -9.47
N LEU A 145 -16.63 -24.39 -8.29
CA LEU A 145 -16.41 -25.44 -7.28
C LEU A 145 -17.70 -25.86 -6.57
N PHE A 146 -18.71 -25.00 -6.53
CA PHE A 146 -20.01 -25.33 -5.91
C PHE A 146 -21.00 -26.01 -6.87
N VAL A 147 -20.77 -25.97 -8.20
CA VAL A 147 -21.69 -26.63 -9.15
C VAL A 147 -21.44 -28.14 -9.23
N ALA A 148 -20.20 -28.59 -9.04
CA ALA A 148 -19.84 -30.01 -9.09
C ALA A 148 -20.61 -30.90 -8.08
N PRO A 149 -20.76 -30.54 -6.78
CA PRO A 149 -21.51 -31.37 -5.83
C PRO A 149 -23.04 -31.30 -6.00
N LEU A 150 -23.59 -30.22 -6.56
CA LEU A 150 -25.03 -30.07 -6.78
C LEU A 150 -25.54 -30.95 -7.92
N ILE A 151 -24.73 -31.15 -8.97
CA ILE A 151 -25.10 -32.01 -10.10
C ILE A 151 -25.19 -33.48 -9.66
N SER A 152 -24.31 -33.93 -8.75
CA SER A 152 -24.36 -35.30 -8.21
C SER A 152 -25.66 -35.59 -7.47
N LEU A 153 -26.22 -34.65 -6.71
CA LEU A 153 -27.46 -34.86 -5.96
C LEU A 153 -28.70 -35.03 -6.87
N VAL A 154 -28.70 -34.41 -8.05
CA VAL A 154 -29.81 -34.49 -9.02
C VAL A 154 -29.79 -35.80 -9.81
N PHE A 155 -28.61 -36.41 -10.01
CA PHE A 155 -28.50 -37.69 -10.73
C PHE A 155 -28.64 -38.94 -9.84
N PHE A 156 -28.62 -38.78 -8.51
CA PHE A 156 -28.82 -39.86 -7.54
C PHE A 156 -30.15 -39.75 -6.76
N SER A 157 -31.12 -38.98 -7.26
CA SER A 157 -32.51 -38.92 -6.72
C SER A 157 -33.53 -39.57 -7.65
#